data_AF-A0A0D0H0D5-F1
#
_entry.id   AF-A0A0D0H0D5-F1
#
_cell.length_a   1.000
_cell.length_b   1.000
_cell.length_c   1.000
_cell.angle_alpha   90.00
_cell.angle_beta   90.00
_cell.angle_gamma   90.00
#
_symmetry.space_group_name_H-M   'P 1'
#
loop_
_entity.id
_entity.type
_entity.pdbx_description
1 polymer ?
#
loop_
_entity_poly.entity_id
_entity_poly.type
_entity_poly.pdbx_seq_one_letter_code
_entity_poly.pdbx_strand_id
1 'polypeptide(L)'
;MNGLVDSISYDKWYNKNVLKPKIEAQRKEREKGQALEEQIRADIRNGVYKLEHSRNHYDKHNPSHKRYLDYVERNAAKGLHPPSYLTISYEEANELVKKYAGTSILQFSGKGKWINKELIKGDKYIGVYVDQTMGEEVKTKDFKIHYSKTGTHIVPTLIKERGMKHWDYGNM
;
A
#
# COMPACT_ATOMS: atom_id res chain seq x y z
N MET A 1 -43.21 -52.47 -9.28
CA MET A 1 -43.32 -51.01 -9.08
C MET A 1 -41.92 -50.47 -8.86
N ASN A 2 -41.28 -49.96 -9.91
CA ASN A 2 -39.95 -49.36 -9.79
C ASN A 2 -40.15 -47.92 -9.31
N GLY A 3 -39.74 -47.66 -8.06
CA GLY A 3 -39.89 -46.38 -7.40
C GLY A 3 -39.19 -45.28 -8.20
N LEU A 4 -39.95 -44.21 -8.47
CA LEU A 4 -39.44 -42.94 -8.98
C LEU A 4 -38.31 -42.47 -8.05
N VAL A 5 -37.07 -42.60 -8.52
CA VAL A 5 -35.94 -41.93 -7.88
C VAL A 5 -36.17 -40.45 -8.13
N ASP A 6 -36.50 -39.73 -7.06
CA ASP A 6 -36.72 -38.29 -7.06
C ASP A 6 -35.41 -37.59 -7.51
N SER A 7 -35.25 -37.41 -8.82
CA SER A 7 -34.03 -36.85 -9.39
C SER A 7 -33.99 -35.37 -9.03
N ILE A 8 -33.18 -35.01 -8.04
CA ILE A 8 -32.87 -33.61 -7.75
C ILE A 8 -32.34 -32.98 -9.04
N SER A 9 -33.04 -31.96 -9.55
CA SER A 9 -32.57 -31.16 -10.68
C SER A 9 -31.12 -30.72 -10.45
N TYR A 10 -30.29 -30.84 -11.49
CA TYR A 10 -28.87 -30.46 -11.45
C TYR A 10 -28.67 -29.06 -10.85
N ASP A 11 -29.56 -28.11 -11.17
CA ASP A 11 -29.48 -26.74 -10.64
C ASP A 11 -29.65 -26.70 -9.12
N LYS A 12 -30.59 -27.48 -8.58
CA LYS A 12 -30.81 -27.57 -7.12
C LYS A 12 -29.61 -28.22 -6.43
N TRP A 13 -29.00 -29.22 -7.07
CA TRP A 13 -27.77 -29.83 -6.57
C TRP A 13 -26.57 -28.87 -6.65
N TYR A 14 -26.36 -28.20 -7.78
CA TYR A 14 -25.25 -27.26 -8.02
C TYR A 14 -25.33 -26.08 -7.06
N ASN A 15 -26.52 -25.48 -6.91
CA ASN A 15 -26.72 -24.38 -5.99
C ASN A 15 -26.41 -24.77 -4.54
N LYS A 16 -26.82 -25.98 -4.13
CA LYS A 16 -26.61 -26.48 -2.76
C LYS A 16 -25.15 -26.85 -2.49
N ASN A 17 -24.50 -27.56 -3.40
CA ASN A 17 -23.21 -28.23 -3.14
C ASN A 17 -22.01 -27.47 -3.71
N VAL A 18 -22.21 -26.52 -4.63
CA VAL A 18 -21.12 -25.76 -5.26
C VAL A 18 -21.25 -24.27 -4.95
N LEU A 19 -22.37 -23.64 -5.32
CA LEU A 19 -22.50 -22.18 -5.24
C LEU A 19 -22.58 -21.68 -3.78
N LYS A 20 -23.43 -22.30 -2.95
CA LYS A 20 -23.57 -21.91 -1.54
C LYS A 20 -22.25 -22.03 -0.75
N PRO A 21 -21.53 -23.16 -0.78
CA PRO A 21 -20.24 -23.26 -0.09
C PRO A 21 -19.21 -22.24 -0.58
N LYS A 22 -19.17 -21.97 -1.90
CA LYS A 22 -18.29 -20.95 -2.48
C LYS A 22 -18.58 -19.56 -1.93
N ILE A 23 -19.86 -19.16 -1.87
CA ILE A 23 -20.27 -17.86 -1.33
C ILE A 23 -19.96 -17.78 0.17
N GLU A 24 -20.22 -18.84 0.94
CA GLU A 24 -19.94 -18.87 2.37
C GLU A 24 -18.43 -18.78 2.65
N ALA A 25 -17.60 -19.48 1.88
CA ALA A 25 -16.15 -19.38 1.96
C ALA A 25 -15.67 -17.95 1.65
N GLN A 26 -16.18 -17.34 0.57
CA GLN A 26 -15.87 -15.94 0.23
C GLN A 26 -16.28 -14.97 1.33
N ARG A 27 -17.44 -15.18 1.96
CA ARG A 27 -17.91 -14.37 3.08
C ARG A 27 -16.98 -14.49 4.29
N LYS A 28 -16.61 -15.72 4.68
CA LYS A 28 -15.69 -15.97 5.80
C LYS A 28 -14.33 -15.31 5.57
N GLU A 29 -13.79 -15.38 4.35
CA GLU A 29 -12.53 -14.72 4.01
C GLU A 29 -12.65 -13.19 4.05
N ARG A 30 -13.77 -12.61 3.59
CA ARG A 30 -14.03 -11.18 3.71
C ARG A 30 -14.14 -10.72 5.17
N GLU A 31 -14.86 -11.47 6.01
CA GLU A 31 -15.00 -11.17 7.44
C GLU A 31 -13.65 -11.22 8.16
N LYS A 32 -12.81 -12.23 7.87
CA LYS A 32 -11.44 -12.30 8.38
C LYS A 32 -10.59 -11.11 7.93
N GLY A 33 -10.70 -10.71 6.67
CA GLY A 33 -9.99 -9.54 6.13
C GLY A 33 -10.39 -8.25 6.84
N GLN A 34 -11.70 -8.02 7.04
CA GLN A 34 -12.23 -6.86 7.75
C GLN A 34 -11.78 -6.83 9.22
N ALA A 35 -11.82 -7.98 9.90
CA ALA A 35 -11.35 -8.07 11.28
C ALA A 35 -9.84 -7.77 11.39
N LEU A 36 -9.04 -8.26 10.45
CA LEU A 36 -7.60 -7.98 10.40
C LEU A 36 -7.33 -6.50 10.15
N GLU A 37 -8.04 -5.86 9.21
CA GLU A 37 -7.91 -4.42 8.96
C GLU A 37 -8.25 -3.59 10.20
N GLU A 38 -9.35 -3.92 10.89
CA GLU A 38 -9.72 -3.21 12.12
C GLU A 38 -8.68 -3.39 13.21
N GLN A 39 -8.14 -4.60 13.38
CA GLN A 39 -7.05 -4.85 14.31
C GLN A 39 -5.83 -3.98 13.99
N ILE A 40 -5.41 -3.92 12.73
CA ILE A 40 -4.25 -3.11 12.31
C ILE A 40 -4.49 -1.62 12.57
N ARG A 41 -5.69 -1.12 12.28
CA ARG A 41 -6.04 0.29 12.57
C ARG A 41 -6.04 0.55 14.07
N ALA A 42 -6.52 -0.40 14.89
CA ALA A 42 -6.42 -0.31 16.33
C ALA A 42 -4.96 -0.30 16.80
N ASP A 43 -4.11 -1.16 16.27
CA ASP A 43 -2.67 -1.21 16.58
C ASP A 43 -1.96 0.12 16.26
N ILE A 44 -2.29 0.74 15.13
CA ILE A 44 -1.80 2.08 14.74
C ILE A 44 -2.25 3.13 15.76
N ARG A 45 -3.55 3.17 16.10
CA ARG A 45 -4.10 4.13 17.08
C ARG A 45 -3.53 3.93 18.48
N ASN A 46 -3.30 2.69 18.88
CA ASN A 46 -2.84 2.30 20.20
C ASN A 46 -1.31 2.37 20.35
N GLY A 47 -0.58 2.86 19.33
CA GLY A 47 0.85 3.11 19.42
C GLY A 47 1.74 1.86 19.32
N VAL A 48 1.23 0.75 18.77
CA VAL A 48 2.06 -0.42 18.41
C VAL A 48 3.16 -0.01 17.42
N TYR A 49 2.88 0.98 16.58
CA TYR A 49 3.81 1.59 15.65
C TYR A 49 4.19 3.00 16.10
N LYS A 50 5.46 3.37 15.91
CA LYS A 50 5.94 4.72 16.22
C LYS A 50 5.52 5.67 15.09
N LEU A 51 4.59 6.57 15.36
CA LEU A 51 4.07 7.56 14.39
C LEU A 51 4.91 8.83 14.26
N GLU A 52 6.11 8.82 14.83
CA GLU A 52 7.13 9.83 14.53
C GLU A 52 7.87 9.41 13.25
N HIS A 53 8.03 10.36 12.33
CA HIS A 53 8.81 10.12 11.13
C HIS A 53 10.27 9.82 11.49
N SER A 54 10.87 8.78 10.93
CA SER A 54 12.27 8.44 11.18
C SER A 54 13.17 9.45 10.47
N ARG A 55 13.98 10.19 11.22
CA ARG A 55 14.96 11.14 10.65
C ARG A 55 15.93 10.47 9.68
N ASN A 56 16.46 9.32 10.07
CA ASN A 56 17.36 8.53 9.23
C ASN A 56 16.71 8.12 7.89
N HIS A 57 15.45 7.72 7.89
CA HIS A 57 14.75 7.37 6.64
C HIS A 57 14.41 8.62 5.83
N TYR A 58 14.01 9.72 6.47
CA TYR A 58 13.81 11.01 5.80
C TYR A 58 15.06 11.45 5.06
N ASP A 59 16.22 11.41 5.71
CA ASP A 59 17.50 11.83 5.14
C ASP A 59 17.93 10.99 3.91
N LYS A 60 17.44 9.74 3.79
CA LYS A 60 17.65 8.89 2.60
C LYS A 60 16.74 9.26 1.42
N HIS A 61 15.75 10.11 1.65
CA HIS A 61 14.80 10.63 0.67
C HIS A 61 14.89 12.16 0.54
N ASN A 62 15.91 12.80 1.11
CA ASN A 62 16.15 14.24 0.98
C ASN A 62 17.32 14.48 0.01
N PRO A 63 17.09 15.02 -1.20
CA PRO A 63 18.11 15.22 -2.23
C PRO A 63 19.32 16.06 -1.80
N SER A 64 19.12 16.96 -0.83
CA SER A 64 20.17 17.82 -0.30
C SER A 64 21.07 17.15 0.74
N HIS A 65 20.75 15.93 1.17
CA HIS A 65 21.43 15.25 2.26
C HIS A 65 22.40 14.16 1.77
N LYS A 66 23.57 14.05 2.40
CA LYS A 66 24.60 13.05 2.03
C LYS A 66 24.06 11.62 1.93
N ARG A 67 23.18 11.21 2.85
CA ARG A 67 22.58 9.86 2.85
C ARG A 67 21.75 9.55 1.60
N TYR A 68 21.14 10.56 0.98
CA TYR A 68 20.45 10.40 -0.30
C TYR A 68 21.48 10.21 -1.42
N LEU A 69 22.51 11.05 -1.48
CA LEU A 69 23.59 10.94 -2.46
C LEU A 69 24.27 9.56 -2.41
N ASP A 70 24.60 9.08 -1.19
CA ASP A 70 25.13 7.73 -0.96
C ASP A 70 24.15 6.62 -1.41
N TYR A 71 22.84 6.89 -1.42
CA TYR A 71 21.84 5.94 -1.92
C TYR A 71 21.80 5.95 -3.45
N VAL A 72 21.83 7.14 -4.07
CA VAL A 72 21.93 7.28 -5.54
C VAL A 72 23.16 6.52 -6.07
N GLU A 73 24.34 6.73 -5.49
CA GLU A 73 25.57 6.06 -5.91
C GLU A 73 25.47 4.53 -5.77
N ARG A 74 24.92 4.03 -4.67
CA ARG A 74 24.72 2.59 -4.45
C ARG A 74 23.70 1.97 -5.41
N ASN A 75 22.69 2.73 -5.84
CA ASN A 75 21.75 2.29 -6.87
C ASN A 75 22.43 2.25 -8.24
N ALA A 76 23.17 3.31 -8.60
CA ALA A 76 23.91 3.37 -9.85
C ALA A 76 24.91 2.23 -9.99
N ALA A 77 25.63 1.88 -8.91
CA ALA A 77 26.55 0.73 -8.88
C ALA A 77 25.86 -0.63 -9.14
N LYS A 78 24.53 -0.71 -9.02
CA LYS A 78 23.71 -1.90 -9.30
C LYS A 78 22.94 -1.79 -10.63
N GLY A 79 23.16 -0.74 -11.41
CA GLY A 79 22.38 -0.45 -12.61
C GLY A 79 20.93 -0.05 -12.32
N LEU A 80 20.66 0.50 -11.13
CA LEU A 80 19.33 0.97 -10.71
C LEU A 80 19.25 2.50 -10.78
N HIS A 81 18.03 3.01 -10.99
CA HIS A 81 17.74 4.44 -10.97
C HIS A 81 17.79 5.03 -9.55
N PRO A 82 17.88 6.37 -9.40
CA PRO A 82 17.78 7.04 -8.11
C PRO A 82 16.52 6.64 -7.32
N PRO A 83 16.57 6.65 -5.98
CA PRO A 83 15.36 6.46 -5.19
C PRO A 83 14.42 7.66 -5.34
N SER A 84 13.11 7.41 -5.20
CA SER A 84 12.10 8.47 -5.04
C SER A 84 12.46 9.39 -3.88
N TYR A 85 12.06 10.66 -3.93
CA TYR A 85 12.53 11.66 -2.96
C TYR A 85 11.47 12.69 -2.57
N LEU A 86 11.57 13.16 -1.33
CA LEU A 86 10.72 14.18 -0.76
C LEU A 86 11.21 15.58 -1.14
N THR A 87 10.26 16.48 -1.37
CA THR A 87 10.51 17.91 -1.60
C THR A 87 9.97 18.77 -0.44
N ILE A 88 9.39 18.14 0.58
CA ILE A 88 8.83 18.76 1.78
C ILE A 88 9.79 18.64 2.95
N SER A 89 9.58 19.45 4.00
CA SER A 89 10.42 19.38 5.19
C SER A 89 10.19 18.11 6.02
N TYR A 90 11.09 17.83 6.97
CA TYR A 90 10.93 16.73 7.92
C TYR A 90 9.67 16.93 8.78
N GLU A 91 9.43 18.16 9.23
CA GLU A 91 8.28 18.53 10.03
C GLU A 91 6.99 18.30 9.24
N GLU A 92 6.95 18.72 7.97
CA GLU A 92 5.81 18.44 7.09
C GLU A 92 5.59 16.93 6.88
N ALA A 93 6.65 16.16 6.65
CA ALA A 93 6.56 14.71 6.52
C ALA A 93 6.03 14.04 7.80
N ASN A 94 6.44 14.54 8.97
CA ASN A 94 5.96 14.07 10.27
C ASN A 94 4.48 14.39 10.49
N GLU A 95 4.02 15.59 10.11
CA GLU A 95 2.60 15.94 10.18
C GLU A 95 1.75 15.10 9.22
N LEU A 96 2.28 14.75 8.03
CA LEU A 96 1.58 13.83 7.13
C LEU A 96 1.42 12.42 7.73
N VAL A 97 2.42 11.89 8.43
CA VAL A 97 2.29 10.61 9.14
C VAL A 97 1.17 10.70 10.17
N LYS A 98 1.16 11.72 11.02
CA LYS A 98 0.12 11.90 12.05
C LYS A 98 -1.27 12.08 11.44
N LYS A 99 -1.39 12.85 10.35
CA LYS A 99 -2.67 13.14 9.68
C LYS A 99 -3.29 11.90 9.05
N TYR A 100 -2.47 11.07 8.39
CA TYR A 100 -2.98 10.02 7.51
C TYR A 100 -2.82 8.60 8.03
N ALA A 101 -2.08 8.38 9.13
CA ALA A 101 -1.85 7.03 9.64
C ALA A 101 -3.15 6.29 9.98
N GLY A 102 -3.39 5.15 9.33
CA GLY A 102 -4.52 4.28 9.58
C GLY A 102 -5.85 4.80 9.01
N THR A 103 -5.82 5.66 7.98
CA THR A 103 -7.01 6.33 7.40
C THR A 103 -7.38 5.87 5.99
N SER A 104 -6.45 5.24 5.27
CA SER A 104 -6.55 4.91 3.84
C SER A 104 -6.30 3.42 3.59
N ILE A 105 -5.72 3.08 2.42
CA ILE A 105 -5.65 1.72 1.90
C ILE A 105 -4.45 0.97 2.50
N LEU A 106 -4.73 0.08 3.45
CA LEU A 106 -3.76 -0.88 3.98
C LEU A 106 -3.31 -1.85 2.87
N GLN A 107 -2.01 -2.06 2.76
CA GLN A 107 -1.41 -2.99 1.80
C GLN A 107 -1.15 -4.35 2.44
N PHE A 108 -1.46 -5.39 1.69
CA PHE A 108 -1.26 -6.78 2.09
C PHE A 108 -0.44 -7.51 1.04
N SER A 109 0.28 -8.55 1.46
CA SER A 109 0.91 -9.49 0.54
C SER A 109 -0.13 -10.30 -0.24
N GLY A 110 0.28 -10.98 -1.31
CA GLY A 110 -0.61 -11.90 -2.04
C GLY A 110 -1.17 -13.07 -1.20
N LYS A 111 -0.64 -13.29 0.02
CA LYS A 111 -1.15 -14.26 1.00
C LYS A 111 -2.05 -13.62 2.08
N GLY A 112 -2.48 -12.37 1.89
CA GLY A 112 -3.34 -11.65 2.84
C GLY A 112 -2.63 -11.17 4.11
N LYS A 113 -1.29 -11.30 4.22
CA LYS A 113 -0.54 -10.82 5.40
C LYS A 113 -0.28 -9.32 5.30
N TRP A 114 -0.49 -8.62 6.41
CA TRP A 114 -0.14 -7.21 6.58
C TRP A 114 1.35 -6.98 6.30
N ILE A 115 1.68 -6.00 5.45
CA ILE A 115 3.09 -5.70 5.08
C ILE A 115 3.59 -4.39 5.68
N ASN A 116 2.92 -3.86 6.71
CA ASN A 116 3.27 -2.60 7.37
C ASN A 116 3.30 -1.40 6.41
N LYS A 117 2.43 -1.38 5.40
CA LYS A 117 2.37 -0.28 4.43
C LYS A 117 0.96 0.19 4.16
N GLU A 118 0.80 1.48 4.01
CA GLU A 118 -0.47 2.09 3.66
C GLU A 118 -0.28 3.06 2.50
N LEU A 119 -1.20 3.05 1.54
CA LEU A 119 -1.20 3.97 0.41
C LEU A 119 -2.07 5.17 0.73
N ILE A 120 -1.51 6.38 0.59
CA ILE A 120 -2.20 7.63 0.83
C ILE A 120 -2.31 8.40 -0.48
N LYS A 121 -3.55 8.77 -0.84
CA LYS A 121 -3.82 9.74 -1.89
C LYS A 121 -3.75 11.14 -1.29
N GLY A 122 -2.75 11.91 -1.71
CA GLY A 122 -2.47 13.22 -1.10
C GLY A 122 -3.25 14.38 -1.74
N ASP A 123 -3.36 15.47 -0.98
CA ASP A 123 -3.96 16.74 -1.39
C ASP A 123 -2.94 17.73 -1.96
N LYS A 124 -1.72 17.72 -1.42
CA LYS A 124 -0.58 18.56 -1.85
C LYS A 124 0.57 17.74 -2.43
N TYR A 125 1.38 18.35 -3.29
CA TYR A 125 2.62 17.70 -3.77
C TYR A 125 3.60 17.54 -2.63
N ILE A 126 4.18 16.34 -2.50
CA ILE A 126 5.08 15.98 -1.38
C ILE A 126 6.48 15.58 -1.86
N GLY A 127 6.62 15.23 -3.13
CA GLY A 127 7.88 14.74 -3.66
C GLY A 127 7.79 14.26 -5.09
N VAL A 128 8.78 13.46 -5.47
CA VAL A 128 8.94 12.90 -6.80
C VAL A 128 9.02 11.38 -6.69
N TYR A 129 8.14 10.72 -7.42
CA TYR A 129 8.22 9.30 -7.68
C TYR A 129 9.20 9.05 -8.83
N VAL A 130 10.08 8.06 -8.66
CA VAL A 130 11.06 7.66 -9.69
C VAL A 130 10.74 6.22 -10.08
N ASP A 131 10.35 6.01 -11.34
CA ASP A 131 10.11 4.68 -11.88
C ASP A 131 11.44 3.92 -11.97
N GLN A 132 11.55 2.80 -11.25
CA GLN A 132 12.80 2.02 -11.19
C GLN A 132 13.06 1.18 -12.45
N THR A 133 12.14 1.17 -13.42
CA THR A 133 12.31 0.55 -14.73
C THR A 133 12.86 1.55 -15.73
N MET A 134 12.20 2.70 -15.87
CA MET A 134 12.50 3.68 -16.92
C MET A 134 13.34 4.86 -16.44
N GLY A 135 13.38 5.13 -15.13
CA GLY A 135 14.01 6.31 -14.56
C GLY A 135 13.15 7.57 -14.66
N GLU A 136 11.90 7.44 -15.12
CA GLU A 136 10.97 8.56 -15.24
C GLU A 136 10.67 9.17 -13.86
N GLU A 137 10.82 10.49 -13.77
CA GLU A 137 10.50 11.27 -12.59
C GLU A 137 9.11 11.90 -12.73
N VAL A 138 8.24 11.64 -11.75
CA VAL A 138 6.88 12.19 -11.73
C VAL A 138 6.64 12.88 -10.40
N LYS A 139 6.37 14.19 -10.45
CA LYS A 139 5.95 14.95 -9.27
C LYS A 139 4.64 14.36 -8.74
N THR A 140 4.58 14.04 -7.46
CA THR A 140 3.44 13.33 -6.87
C THR A 140 2.96 13.92 -5.56
N LYS A 141 1.66 13.80 -5.34
CA LYS A 141 0.98 14.07 -4.07
C LYS A 141 0.87 12.80 -3.22
N ASP A 142 0.94 11.64 -3.87
CA ASP A 142 0.69 10.36 -3.25
C ASP A 142 1.95 9.80 -2.60
N PHE A 143 1.75 9.07 -1.52
CA PHE A 143 2.85 8.48 -0.78
C PHE A 143 2.43 7.18 -0.08
N LYS A 144 3.44 6.38 0.25
CA LYS A 144 3.29 5.23 1.14
C LYS A 144 3.72 5.63 2.54
N ILE A 145 2.94 5.25 3.54
CA ILE A 145 3.39 5.20 4.93
C ILE A 145 3.98 3.81 5.18
N HIS A 146 5.23 3.75 5.62
CA HIS A 146 5.90 2.51 6.03
C HIS A 146 5.99 2.47 7.55
N TYR A 147 5.18 1.62 8.16
CA TYR A 147 5.10 1.48 9.61
C TYR A 147 6.27 0.67 10.17
N SER A 148 6.78 1.11 11.31
CA SER A 148 7.78 0.38 12.10
C SER A 148 7.61 0.71 13.58
N LYS A 149 8.06 -0.21 14.44
CA LYS A 149 8.13 0.02 15.89
C LYS A 149 9.17 1.07 16.28
N THR A 150 10.20 1.28 15.45
CA THR A 150 11.32 2.18 15.75
C THR A 150 11.26 3.53 15.02
N GLY A 151 10.33 3.68 14.09
CA GLY A 151 10.12 4.94 13.36
C GLY A 151 9.49 4.71 12.00
N THR A 152 8.36 5.37 11.77
CA THR A 152 7.63 5.33 10.51
C THR A 152 8.30 6.22 9.47
N HIS A 153 8.12 6.00 8.18
CA HIS A 153 8.56 6.95 7.17
C HIS A 153 7.61 6.98 5.98
N ILE A 154 7.64 8.08 5.24
CA ILE A 154 6.88 8.20 3.99
C ILE A 154 7.79 8.12 2.77
N VAL A 155 7.27 7.55 1.70
CA VAL A 155 7.96 7.46 0.41
C VAL A 155 7.00 7.91 -0.69
N PRO A 156 7.37 8.87 -1.55
CA PRO A 156 6.56 9.25 -2.70
C PRO A 156 6.21 8.05 -3.58
N THR A 157 4.99 8.02 -4.11
CA THR A 157 4.54 6.94 -4.99
C THR A 157 3.53 7.46 -6.01
N LEU A 158 3.11 6.59 -6.94
CA LEU A 158 1.97 6.84 -7.79
C LEU A 158 0.88 5.82 -7.46
N ILE A 159 -0.29 6.30 -7.06
CA ILE A 159 -1.47 5.44 -6.94
C ILE A 159 -2.18 5.49 -8.29
N LYS A 160 -2.02 4.42 -9.08
CA LYS A 160 -2.73 4.28 -10.34
C LYS A 160 -4.19 3.97 -10.07
N GLU A 161 -5.08 4.81 -10.60
CA GLU A 161 -6.48 4.43 -10.69
C GLU A 161 -6.60 3.24 -11.65
N ARG A 162 -7.53 2.33 -11.35
CA ARG A 162 -7.65 1.06 -12.06
C ARG A 162 -7.96 1.34 -13.54
N GLY A 163 -6.99 1.12 -14.42
CA GLY A 163 -7.10 1.38 -15.87
C GLY A 163 -6.14 2.43 -16.45
N MET A 164 -5.44 3.22 -15.62
CA MET A 164 -4.47 4.23 -16.08
C MET A 164 -3.09 3.64 -16.39
N LYS A 165 -2.52 3.99 -17.56
CA LYS A 165 -1.16 3.63 -17.97
C LYS A 165 -0.17 4.71 -17.52
N HIS A 166 1.14 4.38 -17.49
CA HIS A 166 2.15 5.30 -16.93
C HIS A 166 2.28 6.62 -17.72
N TRP A 167 2.04 6.61 -19.04
CA TRP A 167 2.06 7.80 -19.89
C TRP A 167 0.94 8.81 -19.61
N ASP A 168 -0.13 8.40 -18.92
CA ASP A 168 -1.31 9.25 -18.70
C ASP A 168 -1.06 10.34 -17.65
N TYR A 169 0.06 10.27 -16.91
CA TYR A 169 0.43 11.22 -15.85
C TYR A 169 1.36 12.36 -16.31
N GLY A 170 1.95 12.27 -17.51
CA GLY A 170 2.92 13.26 -18.01
C GLY A 170 2.30 14.55 -18.58
N ASN A 171 0.98 14.59 -18.72
CA ASN A 171 0.23 15.68 -19.37
C ASN A 171 -0.81 16.38 -18.46
N MET A 172 -0.76 16.15 -17.14
CA MET A 172 -1.65 16.81 -16.16
C MET A 172 -0.93 17.85 -15.30
#